data_AF-A0A939EPR0-F1
#
_entry.id   AF-A0A939EPR0-F1
#
_cell.length_a   1.000
_cell.length_b   1.000
_cell.length_c   1.000
_cell.angle_alpha   90.00
_cell.angle_beta   90.00
_cell.angle_gamma   90.00
#
_symmetry.space_group_name_H-M   'P 1'
#
loop_
_entity.id
_entity.type
_entity.pdbx_description
1 polymer ?
#
loop_
_entity_poly.entity_id
_entity_poly.type
_entity_poly.pdbx_seq_one_letter_code
_entity_poly.pdbx_strand_id
1 'polypeptide(L)'
;MTNSRKTFGRRGRGPRDNLIPNPDSLSSQGRENPYGDLRASLYTTAEDTEENTGFSLGSILDFQGRIGRGTFWFACLLCGIIFFLSALALGVDGRLALTLDTRLIYLQIGETRFYIFMVLMVMTTLVQVSLMVRRFHDRDQSGLWVFALAVPILGLWCSITLMFFAGTDGPNRYGR
;
A
#
# COMPACT_ATOMS: atom_id res chain seq x y z
N MET A 1 -33.32 -49.59 50.04
CA MET A 1 -32.11 -48.93 50.59
C MET A 1 -31.91 -47.61 49.86
N THR A 2 -31.68 -46.54 50.62
CA THR A 2 -31.96 -45.14 50.32
C THR A 2 -30.79 -44.37 49.67
N ASN A 3 -31.11 -43.42 48.79
CA ASN A 3 -30.22 -42.41 48.22
C ASN A 3 -29.55 -41.52 49.29
N SER A 4 -28.30 -41.09 49.10
CA SER A 4 -27.81 -39.79 49.61
C SER A 4 -26.60 -39.25 48.85
N ARG A 5 -26.52 -37.90 48.80
CA ARG A 5 -25.88 -37.03 47.81
C ARG A 5 -24.43 -36.66 48.13
N LYS A 6 -23.75 -36.12 47.10
CA LYS A 6 -22.48 -35.38 47.11
C LYS A 6 -22.45 -34.25 48.16
N THR A 7 -21.30 -34.02 48.78
CA THR A 7 -21.00 -32.84 49.61
C THR A 7 -19.74 -32.11 49.10
N PHE A 8 -19.75 -30.79 49.21
CA PHE A 8 -18.79 -29.82 48.68
C PHE A 8 -18.25 -28.96 49.84
N GLY A 9 -17.01 -28.45 49.76
CA GLY A 9 -16.40 -27.46 50.68
C GLY A 9 -15.28 -28.05 51.56
N ARG A 10 -14.17 -27.39 51.90
CA ARG A 10 -13.85 -25.95 52.03
C ARG A 10 -12.34 -25.70 51.82
N ARG A 11 -12.00 -24.49 51.37
CA ARG A 11 -10.65 -23.87 51.45
C ARG A 11 -10.41 -23.28 52.85
N GLY A 12 -9.18 -23.36 53.38
CA GLY A 12 -8.65 -22.58 54.51
C GLY A 12 -7.12 -22.71 54.55
N ARG A 13 -6.36 -21.71 54.08
CA ARG A 13 -5.74 -20.57 54.81
C ARG A 13 -4.62 -21.00 55.79
N GLY A 14 -3.39 -21.02 55.29
CA GLY A 14 -2.16 -21.15 56.09
C GLY A 14 -1.71 -19.80 56.70
N PRO A 15 -0.70 -19.81 57.59
CA PRO A 15 -0.47 -18.75 58.59
C PRO A 15 0.04 -17.42 58.00
N ARG A 16 -0.43 -16.31 58.59
CA ARG A 16 0.03 -14.95 58.30
C ARG A 16 1.26 -14.66 59.15
N ASP A 17 2.43 -14.62 58.53
CA ASP A 17 3.62 -14.02 59.13
C ASP A 17 3.50 -12.49 59.04
N ASN A 18 3.60 -11.86 60.22
CA ASN A 18 3.62 -10.41 60.37
C ASN A 18 4.94 -9.85 59.81
N LEU A 19 4.96 -9.46 58.53
CA LEU A 19 5.99 -8.57 58.01
C LEU A 19 5.54 -7.12 58.18
N ILE A 20 6.16 -6.44 59.14
CA ILE A 20 6.22 -4.97 59.15
C ILE A 20 6.89 -4.55 57.84
N PRO A 21 6.26 -3.74 56.97
CA PRO A 21 6.91 -3.29 55.73
C PRO A 21 8.09 -2.38 56.06
N ASN A 22 9.25 -2.69 55.49
CA ASN A 22 10.43 -1.85 55.54
C ASN A 22 10.11 -0.47 54.90
N PRO A 23 10.27 0.66 55.63
CA PRO A 23 9.95 2.00 55.14
C PRO A 23 10.80 2.43 53.93
N ASP A 24 11.92 1.77 53.67
CA ASP A 24 12.83 2.09 52.55
C ASP A 24 12.38 1.51 51.20
N SER A 25 11.32 0.70 51.17
CA SER A 25 10.79 0.11 49.92
C SER A 25 9.92 1.07 49.09
N LEU A 26 9.66 2.29 49.59
CA LEU A 26 8.80 3.28 48.93
C LEU A 26 9.56 4.22 47.97
N SER A 27 10.88 4.05 47.79
CA SER A 27 11.71 4.98 47.01
C SER A 27 12.11 4.49 45.61
N SER A 28 11.77 3.27 45.20
CA SER A 28 12.16 2.73 43.88
C SER A 28 11.02 2.20 43.01
N GLN A 29 9.76 2.29 43.45
CA GLN A 29 8.65 2.19 42.50
C GLN A 29 8.56 3.51 41.75
N GLY A 30 9.20 3.53 40.57
CA GLY A 30 9.07 4.59 39.60
C GLY A 30 7.60 4.92 39.42
N ARG A 31 7.20 6.08 39.96
CA ARG A 31 5.92 6.68 39.64
C ARG A 31 5.97 6.93 38.14
N GLU A 32 5.30 6.09 37.35
CA GLU A 32 4.95 6.46 35.97
C GLU A 32 4.26 7.81 36.06
N ASN A 33 4.95 8.84 35.59
CA ASN A 33 4.38 10.17 35.52
C ASN A 33 3.31 10.12 34.41
N PRO A 34 2.01 10.26 34.72
CA PRO A 34 0.96 10.19 33.71
C PRO A 34 1.02 11.36 32.71
N TYR A 35 1.87 12.36 32.97
CA TYR A 35 2.18 13.48 32.08
C TYR A 35 3.63 13.43 31.55
N GLY A 36 4.36 12.35 31.84
CA GLY A 36 5.80 12.24 31.64
C GLY A 36 6.25 12.18 30.18
N ASP A 37 5.32 12.01 29.24
CA ASP A 37 5.74 11.84 27.85
C ASP A 37 4.77 12.34 26.77
N LEU A 38 4.03 13.40 27.07
CA LEU A 38 3.27 14.09 26.01
C LEU A 38 4.20 14.63 24.92
N ARG A 39 5.43 15.00 25.27
CA ARG A 39 6.41 15.46 24.28
C ARG A 39 6.97 14.33 23.43
N ALA A 40 7.45 13.19 23.97
CA ALA A 40 7.96 12.14 23.07
C ALA A 40 6.84 11.37 22.37
N SER A 41 5.60 11.34 22.88
CA SER A 41 4.46 10.87 22.07
C SER A 41 4.12 11.82 20.93
N LEU A 42 4.25 13.15 21.14
CA LEU A 42 4.11 14.16 20.08
C LEU A 42 5.29 14.14 19.09
N TYR A 43 6.51 13.82 19.52
CA TYR A 43 7.65 13.66 18.62
C TYR A 43 7.58 12.35 17.83
N THR A 44 7.19 11.23 18.46
CA THR A 44 6.89 9.95 17.77
C THR A 44 5.80 10.15 16.73
N THR A 45 4.68 10.79 17.09
CA THR A 45 3.61 11.05 16.12
C THR A 45 4.01 12.08 15.06
N ALA A 46 4.83 13.08 15.37
CA ALA A 46 5.28 14.05 14.36
C ALA A 46 6.28 13.45 13.35
N GLU A 47 7.22 12.61 13.80
CA GLU A 47 8.13 11.88 12.90
C GLU A 47 7.37 10.83 12.07
N ASP A 48 6.42 10.10 12.66
CA ASP A 48 5.62 9.09 11.96
C ASP A 48 4.60 9.69 10.96
N THR A 49 4.21 10.95 11.13
CA THR A 49 3.21 11.61 10.25
C THR A 49 3.87 12.22 9.00
N GLU A 50 5.14 12.64 9.07
CA GLU A 50 5.85 13.15 7.90
C GLU A 50 6.31 12.03 6.95
N GLU A 51 6.60 10.82 7.44
CA GLU A 51 7.02 9.71 6.57
C GLU A 51 5.86 9.07 5.78
N ASN A 52 4.60 9.23 6.22
CA ASN A 52 3.53 8.32 5.80
C ASN A 52 2.31 8.97 5.12
N THR A 53 2.45 10.16 4.54
CA THR A 53 1.33 10.84 3.82
C THR A 53 1.61 11.18 2.36
N GLY A 54 2.70 10.70 1.78
CA GLY A 54 3.04 10.97 0.39
C GLY A 54 3.33 9.70 -0.37
N PHE A 55 2.61 9.47 -1.46
CA PHE A 55 3.02 8.59 -2.56
C PHE A 55 4.51 8.82 -2.89
N SER A 56 5.40 7.99 -2.33
CA SER A 56 6.84 8.13 -2.53
C SER A 56 7.17 7.76 -3.97
N LEU A 57 7.74 8.71 -4.73
CA LEU A 57 8.09 8.47 -6.14
C LEU A 57 9.04 7.27 -6.31
N GLY A 58 9.89 7.01 -5.31
CA GLY A 58 10.78 5.86 -5.28
C GLY A 58 10.08 4.51 -5.08
N SER A 59 8.89 4.49 -4.45
CA SER A 59 8.13 3.26 -4.19
C SER A 59 7.17 2.88 -5.33
N ILE A 60 7.05 3.71 -6.36
CA ILE A 60 6.14 3.45 -7.49
C ILE A 60 6.60 2.24 -8.31
N LEU A 61 7.91 2.04 -8.42
CA LEU A 61 8.50 0.91 -9.16
C LEU A 61 8.91 -0.26 -8.26
N ASP A 62 8.66 -0.18 -6.96
CA ASP A 62 8.90 -1.31 -6.08
C ASP A 62 7.86 -2.41 -6.31
N PHE A 63 8.32 -3.66 -6.31
CA PHE A 63 7.48 -4.84 -6.50
C PHE A 63 7.11 -5.50 -5.18
N GLN A 64 7.72 -5.08 -4.07
CA GLN A 64 7.45 -5.62 -2.75
C GLN A 64 6.27 -4.91 -2.08
N GLY A 65 5.59 -5.63 -1.18
CA GLY A 65 4.49 -5.11 -0.39
C GLY A 65 3.10 -5.28 -1.00
N ARG A 66 2.11 -4.74 -0.27
CA ARG A 66 0.67 -4.82 -0.56
C ARG A 66 0.14 -3.44 -0.93
N ILE A 67 -0.89 -3.40 -1.79
CA ILE A 67 -1.56 -2.15 -2.16
C ILE A 67 -3.07 -2.24 -1.92
N GLY A 68 -3.60 -1.22 -1.23
CA GLY A 68 -5.03 -1.03 -1.03
C GLY A 68 -5.75 -0.71 -2.35
N ARG A 69 -7.04 -1.05 -2.42
CA ARG A 69 -7.84 -0.87 -3.65
C ARG A 69 -7.96 0.60 -4.07
N GLY A 70 -8.11 1.52 -3.11
CA GLY A 70 -8.22 2.96 -3.40
C GLY A 70 -6.96 3.50 -4.09
N THR A 71 -5.78 3.21 -3.53
CA THR A 71 -4.50 3.61 -4.11
C THR A 71 -4.24 2.96 -5.47
N PHE A 72 -4.58 1.68 -5.62
CA PHE A 72 -4.50 0.98 -6.90
C PHE A 72 -5.35 1.67 -7.98
N TRP A 73 -6.64 1.93 -7.69
CA TRP A 73 -7.53 2.59 -8.65
C TRP A 73 -7.10 4.01 -8.99
N PHE A 74 -6.68 4.79 -8.00
CA PHE A 74 -6.17 6.13 -8.21
C PHE A 74 -4.92 6.12 -9.11
N ALA A 75 -3.97 5.24 -8.84
CA ALA A 75 -2.75 5.15 -9.62
C ALA A 75 -3.02 4.65 -11.06
N CYS A 76 -3.91 3.66 -11.23
CA CYS A 76 -4.35 3.22 -12.56
C CYS A 76 -5.06 4.35 -13.33
N LEU A 77 -5.94 5.11 -12.67
CA LEU A 77 -6.63 6.24 -13.27
C LEU A 77 -5.64 7.33 -13.70
N LEU A 78 -4.69 7.69 -12.82
CA LEU A 78 -3.67 8.68 -13.11
C LEU A 78 -2.80 8.27 -14.31
N CYS A 79 -2.33 7.02 -14.34
CA CYS A 79 -1.58 6.47 -15.48
C CYS A 79 -2.42 6.51 -16.76
N GLY A 80 -3.71 6.15 -16.68
CA GLY A 80 -4.64 6.20 -17.79
C GLY A 80 -4.85 7.62 -18.34
N ILE A 81 -4.98 8.62 -17.47
CA ILE A 81 -5.10 10.04 -17.86
C ILE A 81 -3.81 10.50 -18.56
N ILE A 82 -2.64 10.19 -18.00
CA ILE A 82 -1.34 10.56 -18.61
C ILE A 82 -1.22 9.96 -20.00
N PHE A 83 -1.55 8.67 -20.16
CA PHE A 83 -1.55 7.99 -21.45
C PHE A 83 -2.57 8.59 -22.44
N PHE A 84 -3.78 8.90 -21.97
CA PHE A 84 -4.81 9.49 -22.82
C PHE A 84 -4.43 10.88 -23.32
N LEU A 85 -3.92 11.74 -22.45
CA LEU A 85 -3.48 13.09 -22.80
C LEU A 85 -2.27 13.06 -23.75
N SER A 86 -1.31 12.16 -23.52
CA SER A 86 -0.15 12.01 -24.41
C SER A 86 -0.56 11.48 -25.78
N ALA A 87 -1.51 10.54 -25.87
CA ALA A 87 -2.07 10.06 -27.12
C ALA A 87 -2.84 11.15 -27.87
N LEU A 88 -3.64 11.96 -27.15
CA LEU A 88 -4.36 13.09 -27.74
C LEU A 88 -3.39 14.12 -28.35
N ALA A 89 -2.25 14.35 -27.70
CA ALA A 89 -1.21 15.26 -28.21
C ALA A 89 -0.59 14.78 -29.53
N LEU A 90 -0.62 13.47 -29.84
CA LEU A 90 -0.17 12.94 -31.13
C LEU A 90 -1.13 13.27 -32.27
N GLY A 91 -2.44 13.34 -31.99
CA GLY A 91 -3.47 13.63 -32.99
C GLY A 91 -3.53 15.09 -33.45
N VAL A 92 -2.74 15.98 -32.84
CA VAL A 92 -2.68 17.39 -33.21
C VAL A 92 -1.78 17.58 -34.44
N ASP A 93 -2.41 17.60 -35.61
CA ASP A 93 -1.76 17.70 -36.91
C ASP A 93 -1.56 19.16 -37.37
N GLY A 94 -0.36 19.48 -37.86
CA GLY A 94 0.00 20.79 -38.44
C GLY A 94 -0.36 20.94 -39.93
N ARG A 95 -1.35 20.19 -40.42
CA ARG A 95 -1.67 20.07 -41.86
C ARG A 95 -2.09 21.38 -42.55
N LEU A 96 -2.34 22.44 -41.78
CA LEU A 96 -2.69 23.77 -42.30
C LEU A 96 -1.45 24.65 -42.63
N ALA A 97 -0.24 24.11 -42.53
CA ALA A 97 0.98 24.84 -42.86
C ALA A 97 1.03 25.21 -44.36
N LEU A 98 1.00 26.51 -44.66
CA LEU A 98 0.94 27.05 -46.03
C LEU A 98 2.33 27.19 -46.70
N THR A 99 3.41 27.08 -45.94
CA THR A 99 4.79 27.17 -46.44
C THR A 99 5.60 25.90 -46.14
N LEU A 100 6.59 25.62 -46.98
CA LEU A 100 7.48 24.46 -46.81
C LEU A 100 8.24 24.50 -45.48
N ASP A 101 8.76 25.67 -45.10
CA ASP A 101 9.50 25.85 -43.83
C ASP A 101 8.61 25.53 -42.62
N THR A 102 7.36 26.02 -42.64
CA THR A 102 6.39 25.75 -41.57
C THR A 102 6.06 24.25 -41.51
N ARG A 103 5.92 23.59 -42.67
CA ARG A 103 5.65 22.15 -42.74
C ARG A 103 6.79 21.32 -42.14
N LEU A 104 8.04 21.67 -42.40
CA LEU A 104 9.20 20.98 -41.82
C LEU A 104 9.23 21.10 -40.28
N ILE A 105 8.92 22.28 -39.76
CA ILE A 105 8.81 22.51 -38.30
C ILE A 105 7.72 21.63 -37.69
N TYR A 106 6.53 21.53 -38.31
CA TYR A 106 5.45 20.68 -37.80
C TYR A 106 5.79 19.19 -37.81
N LEU A 107 6.51 18.71 -38.83
CA LEU A 107 6.99 17.32 -38.87
C LEU A 107 7.97 17.06 -37.72
N GLN A 108 8.93 17.94 -37.49
CA GLN A 108 9.91 17.79 -36.40
C GLN A 108 9.25 17.81 -35.01
N ILE A 109 8.25 18.66 -34.80
CA ILE A 109 7.45 18.67 -33.57
C ILE A 109 6.68 17.34 -33.43
N GLY A 110 6.11 16.83 -34.53
CA GLY A 110 5.43 15.54 -34.57
C GLY A 110 6.32 14.38 -34.10
N GLU A 111 7.52 14.26 -34.66
CA GLU A 111 8.52 13.27 -34.27
C GLU A 111 8.88 13.39 -32.79
N THR A 112 9.12 14.62 -32.31
CA THR A 112 9.47 14.88 -30.91
C THR A 112 8.34 14.44 -29.96
N ARG A 113 7.08 14.74 -30.29
CA ARG A 113 5.91 14.29 -29.51
C ARG A 113 5.79 12.78 -29.51
N PHE A 114 6.08 12.11 -30.63
CA PHE A 114 6.07 10.66 -30.71
C PHE A 114 7.10 10.03 -29.76
N TYR A 115 8.34 10.53 -29.72
CA TYR A 115 9.33 10.03 -28.76
C TYR A 115 8.91 10.25 -27.31
N ILE A 116 8.36 11.42 -26.98
CA ILE A 116 7.84 11.71 -25.63
C ILE A 116 6.70 10.73 -25.28
N PHE A 117 5.77 10.50 -26.20
CA PHE A 117 4.69 9.53 -26.00
C PHE A 117 5.23 8.13 -25.74
N MET A 118 6.22 7.67 -26.51
CA MET A 118 6.82 6.34 -26.32
C MET A 118 7.48 6.20 -24.93
N VAL A 119 8.21 7.22 -24.48
CA VAL A 119 8.82 7.22 -23.14
C VAL A 119 7.75 7.19 -22.06
N LEU A 120 6.71 8.03 -22.17
CA LEU A 120 5.61 8.04 -21.21
C LEU A 120 4.84 6.72 -21.20
N MET A 121 4.61 6.11 -22.36
CA MET A 121 3.97 4.80 -22.48
C MET A 121 4.77 3.74 -21.72
N VAL A 122 6.08 3.65 -21.95
CA VAL A 122 6.94 2.67 -21.25
C VAL A 122 6.90 2.92 -19.74
N MET A 123 7.09 4.16 -19.30
CA MET A 123 7.11 4.50 -17.87
C MET A 123 5.78 4.17 -17.19
N THR A 124 4.66 4.62 -17.74
CA THR A 124 3.32 4.32 -17.20
C THR A 124 3.02 2.82 -17.21
N THR A 125 3.48 2.07 -18.21
CA THR A 125 3.35 0.61 -18.25
C THR A 125 4.12 -0.06 -17.12
N LEU A 126 5.37 0.35 -16.87
CA LEU A 126 6.17 -0.21 -15.76
C LEU A 126 5.52 0.03 -14.40
N VAL A 127 4.97 1.22 -14.19
CA VAL A 127 4.20 1.55 -12.98
C VAL A 127 2.98 0.62 -12.86
N GLN A 128 2.20 0.46 -13.93
CA GLN A 128 1.02 -0.42 -13.93
C GLN A 128 1.39 -1.87 -13.62
N VAL A 129 2.49 -2.38 -14.18
CA VAL A 129 2.99 -3.73 -13.89
C VAL A 129 3.37 -3.87 -12.41
N SER A 130 4.09 -2.91 -11.84
CA SER A 130 4.41 -2.91 -10.40
C SER A 130 3.14 -2.94 -9.53
N LEU A 131 2.13 -2.13 -9.87
CA LEU A 131 0.86 -2.10 -9.14
C LEU A 131 0.12 -3.44 -9.24
N MET A 132 0.07 -4.05 -10.42
CA MET A 132 -0.55 -5.36 -10.64
C MET A 132 0.15 -6.46 -9.84
N VAL A 133 1.49 -6.48 -9.85
CA VAL A 133 2.29 -7.43 -9.05
C VAL A 133 1.98 -7.31 -7.56
N ARG A 134 1.97 -6.08 -7.01
CA ARG A 134 1.61 -5.84 -5.60
C ARG A 134 0.16 -6.23 -5.28
N ARG A 135 -0.75 -6.10 -6.26
CA ARG A 135 -2.14 -6.55 -6.11
C ARG A 135 -2.29 -8.08 -6.20
N PHE A 136 -1.41 -8.78 -6.93
CA PHE A 136 -1.32 -10.24 -6.87
C PHE A 136 -0.74 -10.72 -5.53
N HIS A 137 0.28 -10.03 -5.02
CA HIS A 137 0.84 -10.29 -3.70
C HIS A 137 -0.20 -10.12 -2.57
N ASP A 138 -1.13 -9.17 -2.73
CA ASP A 138 -2.25 -8.99 -1.80
C ASP A 138 -3.19 -10.21 -1.71
N ARG A 139 -3.16 -11.12 -2.69
CA ARG A 139 -3.94 -12.37 -2.71
C ARG A 139 -3.12 -13.63 -2.45
N ASP A 140 -1.89 -13.49 -1.95
CA ASP A 140 -0.93 -14.58 -1.81
C ASP A 140 -0.60 -15.31 -3.11
N GLN A 141 -0.66 -14.60 -4.24
CA GLN A 141 -0.28 -15.11 -5.54
C GLN A 141 1.05 -14.54 -6.00
N SER A 142 1.77 -15.28 -6.84
CA SER A 142 3.04 -14.83 -7.39
C SER A 142 2.88 -13.64 -8.34
N GLY A 143 3.82 -12.70 -8.32
CA GLY A 143 3.83 -11.57 -9.28
C GLY A 143 3.89 -12.00 -10.75
N LEU A 144 4.32 -13.22 -11.04
CA LEU A 144 4.36 -13.79 -12.39
C LEU A 144 2.98 -13.91 -13.05
N TRP A 145 1.89 -13.89 -12.26
CA TRP A 145 0.53 -13.83 -12.79
C TRP A 145 0.27 -12.57 -13.63
N VAL A 146 1.11 -11.54 -13.55
CA VAL A 146 1.05 -10.39 -14.45
C VAL A 146 1.22 -10.79 -15.92
N PHE A 147 1.99 -11.85 -16.23
CA PHE A 147 2.12 -12.35 -17.61
C PHE A 147 0.85 -13.02 -18.11
N ALA A 148 -0.01 -13.52 -17.22
CA ALA A 148 -1.32 -14.04 -17.62
C ALA A 148 -2.23 -12.94 -18.19
N LEU A 149 -1.96 -11.67 -17.85
CA LEU A 149 -2.66 -10.51 -18.44
C LEU A 149 -2.36 -10.32 -19.93
N ALA A 150 -1.24 -10.86 -20.44
CA ALA A 150 -0.91 -10.78 -21.87
C ALA A 150 -1.77 -11.71 -22.74
N VAL A 151 -2.41 -12.73 -22.14
CA VAL A 151 -3.30 -13.65 -22.86
C VAL A 151 -4.72 -13.08 -22.78
N PRO A 152 -5.43 -12.81 -23.89
CA PRO A 152 -6.70 -12.05 -23.84
C PRO A 152 -7.77 -12.62 -22.89
N ILE A 153 -7.99 -13.94 -22.93
CA ILE A 153 -9.02 -14.61 -22.11
C ILE A 153 -8.60 -14.67 -20.63
N LEU A 154 -7.37 -15.11 -20.35
CA LEU A 154 -6.84 -15.16 -18.98
C LEU A 154 -6.67 -13.76 -18.40
N GLY A 155 -6.31 -12.80 -19.22
CA GLY A 155 -6.10 -11.42 -18.82
C GLY A 155 -7.39 -10.72 -18.47
N LEU A 156 -8.49 -10.99 -19.19
CA LEU A 156 -9.81 -10.52 -18.80
C LEU A 156 -10.21 -11.09 -17.43
N TRP A 157 -10.04 -12.40 -17.23
CA TRP A 157 -10.31 -13.06 -15.95
C TRP A 157 -9.46 -12.50 -14.80
N CYS A 158 -8.14 -12.38 -15.00
CA CYS A 158 -7.22 -11.78 -14.04
C CYS A 158 -7.58 -10.32 -13.74
N SER A 159 -7.94 -9.53 -14.75
CA SER A 159 -8.33 -8.13 -14.56
C SER A 159 -9.57 -8.00 -13.66
N ILE A 160 -10.59 -8.83 -13.90
CA ILE A 160 -11.79 -8.86 -13.06
C ILE A 160 -11.42 -9.24 -11.62
N THR A 161 -10.57 -10.26 -11.44
CA THR A 161 -10.12 -10.67 -10.09
C THR A 161 -9.28 -9.59 -9.40
N LEU A 162 -8.49 -8.83 -10.15
CA LEU A 162 -7.71 -7.69 -9.68
C LEU A 162 -8.55 -6.51 -9.21
N MET A 163 -9.62 -6.23 -9.95
CA MET A 163 -10.46 -5.05 -9.75
C MET A 163 -11.50 -5.21 -8.63
N PHE A 164 -12.11 -6.40 -8.50
CA PHE A 164 -13.29 -6.58 -7.65
C PHE A 164 -13.07 -7.40 -6.39
N PHE A 165 -12.10 -8.32 -6.38
CA PHE A 165 -11.92 -9.23 -5.25
C PHE A 165 -11.01 -8.65 -4.16
N ALA A 166 -11.33 -9.01 -2.92
CA ALA A 166 -10.53 -8.68 -1.74
C ALA A 166 -9.17 -9.37 -1.76
N GLY A 167 -8.22 -8.77 -1.04
CA GLY A 167 -6.98 -9.46 -0.67
C GLY A 167 -7.22 -10.50 0.42
N THR A 168 -6.15 -11.18 0.83
CA THR A 168 -6.15 -12.06 2.00
C THR A 168 -6.29 -11.26 3.29
N ASP A 169 -7.11 -11.74 4.22
CA ASP A 169 -7.23 -11.15 5.55
C ASP A 169 -6.01 -11.52 6.41
N GLY A 170 -5.48 -10.54 7.15
CA GLY A 170 -4.33 -10.74 8.02
C GLY A 170 -2.96 -10.78 7.30
N PRO A 171 -1.88 -11.14 8.02
CA PRO A 171 -0.53 -11.15 7.49
C PRO A 171 -0.34 -12.21 6.40
N ASN A 172 0.34 -11.83 5.31
CA ASN A 172 0.68 -12.72 4.20
C ASN A 172 2.22 -12.78 3.98
N ARG A 173 2.72 -13.72 3.16
CA ARG A 173 4.15 -13.87 2.82
C ARG A 173 4.80 -12.61 2.22
N TYR A 174 3.98 -11.72 1.67
CA TYR A 174 4.41 -10.48 1.02
C TYR A 174 4.25 -9.23 1.92
N GLY A 175 3.80 -9.39 3.17
CA GLY A 175 3.66 -8.30 4.14
C GLY A 175 2.41 -8.40 5.01
N ARG A 176 2.28 -7.45 5.94
CA ARG A 176 1.03 -7.21 6.68
C ARG A 176 0.06 -6.41 5.85
#